data_AF-A0A0J6W8J6-F1
#
_entry.id   AF-A0A0J6W8J6-F1
#
_cell.length_a   1.000
_cell.length_b   1.000
_cell.length_c   1.000
_cell.angle_alpha   90.00
_cell.angle_beta   90.00
_cell.angle_gamma   90.00
#
_symmetry.space_group_name_H-M   'P 1'
#
loop_
_entity.id
_entity.type
_entity.pdbx_description
1 polymer ?
#
loop_
_entity_poly.entity_id
_entity_poly.type
_entity_poly.pdbx_seq_one_letter_code
_entity_poly.pdbx_strand_id
1 'polypeptide(L)'
;MQFFYQHPEYCQRLVLVSSGGLGPDVAWVLRILSAPGAELVLPVIAPKLLLALGNKVRPWLGRTRLGSVEADQAWQAYSSLSERPTRSAFLHTLRSVVDYRGQAVSALSRLQVRSEVPTLVIWGARDPIIPVEHSHTVRTARPDSTVTVLPGLGFPHVQAPAVVASVIDEFIAANPVHEQNSVAERTLVEDLGGDLRIRHQIHVAVGLLMGLRGCSQSEAHNEFHAAVAETGLSAEALARALISIYSGTTEPENAADQVNRRLVVRSRWQPLLSARGLGHVPATIPPGLRARYGPSNESVMC
;
A
#
# COMPACT_ATOMS: atom_id res chain seq x y z
N MET A 1 -1.94 -15.56 1.41
CA MET A 1 -2.71 -16.83 1.52
C MET A 1 -2.97 -17.31 2.95
N GLN A 2 -2.41 -16.67 4.00
CA GLN A 2 -2.61 -17.14 5.38
C GLN A 2 -4.08 -17.07 5.84
N PHE A 3 -4.80 -16.00 5.49
CA PHE A 3 -6.23 -15.87 5.78
C PHE A 3 -7.05 -17.00 5.14
N PHE A 4 -6.89 -17.23 3.83
CA PHE A 4 -7.51 -18.37 3.14
C PHE A 4 -7.20 -19.71 3.82
N TYR A 5 -5.99 -19.90 4.33
CA TYR A 5 -5.61 -21.13 5.01
C TYR A 5 -6.26 -21.30 6.39
N GLN A 6 -6.37 -20.21 7.17
CA GLN A 6 -6.87 -20.25 8.56
C GLN A 6 -8.39 -20.13 8.65
N HIS A 7 -9.00 -19.43 7.70
CA HIS A 7 -10.41 -19.07 7.66
C HIS A 7 -11.00 -19.37 6.26
N PRO A 8 -10.84 -20.62 5.79
CA PRO A 8 -11.19 -20.98 4.42
C PRO A 8 -12.70 -20.89 4.13
N GLU A 9 -13.55 -20.94 5.16
CA GLU A 9 -15.01 -20.76 5.10
C GLU A 9 -15.44 -19.36 4.65
N TYR A 10 -14.66 -18.33 4.96
CA TYR A 10 -14.95 -16.94 4.55
C TYR A 10 -14.50 -16.63 3.11
N CYS A 11 -13.84 -17.58 2.45
CA CYS A 11 -13.30 -17.39 1.12
C CYS A 11 -14.15 -18.12 0.08
N GLN A 12 -14.95 -17.36 -0.67
CA GLN A 12 -15.79 -17.90 -1.73
C GLN A 12 -15.03 -18.06 -3.06
N ARG A 13 -14.00 -17.25 -3.28
CA ARG A 13 -13.14 -17.26 -4.48
C ARG A 13 -11.74 -16.78 -4.10
N LEU A 14 -10.73 -17.30 -4.78
CA LEU A 14 -9.34 -16.90 -4.58
C LEU A 14 -8.76 -16.34 -5.87
N VAL A 15 -8.20 -15.13 -5.82
CA VAL A 15 -7.47 -14.51 -6.94
C VAL A 15 -6.03 -14.27 -6.52
N LEU A 16 -5.08 -14.76 -7.31
CA LEU A 16 -3.64 -14.56 -7.13
C LEU A 16 -3.07 -13.80 -8.32
N VAL A 17 -2.43 -12.66 -8.09
CA VAL A 17 -1.81 -11.85 -9.14
C VAL A 17 -0.31 -11.76 -8.87
N SER A 18 0.53 -12.30 -9.78
CA SER A 18 2.00 -12.35 -9.62
C SER A 18 2.45 -12.78 -8.20
N SER A 19 1.84 -13.83 -7.66
CA SER A 19 2.01 -14.21 -6.24
C SER A 19 3.30 -15.00 -6.00
N GLY A 20 4.03 -14.64 -4.94
CA GLY A 20 5.07 -15.50 -4.37
C GLY A 20 4.51 -16.79 -3.73
N GLY A 21 5.40 -17.74 -3.49
CA GLY A 21 5.18 -19.03 -2.85
C GLY A 21 4.72 -20.15 -3.78
N LEU A 22 4.65 -19.90 -5.09
CA LEU A 22 4.11 -20.86 -6.09
C LEU A 22 5.20 -21.66 -6.82
N GLY A 23 6.44 -21.48 -6.40
CA GLY A 23 7.62 -22.21 -6.85
C GLY A 23 8.86 -21.70 -6.12
N PRO A 24 10.01 -22.37 -6.27
CA PRO A 24 11.23 -22.00 -5.56
C PRO A 24 11.92 -20.77 -6.17
N ASP A 25 11.72 -20.51 -7.47
CA ASP A 25 12.49 -19.49 -8.18
C ASP A 25 11.99 -18.07 -7.92
N VAL A 26 12.93 -17.15 -7.81
CA VAL A 26 12.73 -15.71 -7.65
C VAL A 26 14.00 -14.99 -8.13
N ALA A 27 13.88 -13.72 -8.54
CA ALA A 27 15.01 -12.94 -9.02
C ALA A 27 16.23 -12.99 -8.07
N TRP A 28 17.40 -13.23 -8.67
CA TRP A 28 18.66 -13.39 -7.95
C TRP A 28 19.00 -12.21 -7.02
N VAL A 29 18.59 -11.00 -7.40
CA VAL A 29 18.79 -9.80 -6.58
C VAL A 29 18.07 -9.93 -5.23
N LEU A 30 16.85 -10.46 -5.20
CA LEU A 30 16.11 -10.68 -3.95
C LEU A 30 16.76 -11.76 -3.09
N ARG A 31 17.36 -12.79 -3.71
CA ARG A 31 18.12 -13.82 -2.99
C ARG A 31 19.33 -13.21 -2.28
N ILE A 32 20.08 -12.33 -2.96
CA ILE A 32 21.21 -11.62 -2.34
C ILE A 32 20.74 -10.72 -1.21
N LEU A 33 19.66 -9.97 -1.41
CA LEU A 33 19.12 -9.07 -0.38
C LEU A 33 18.60 -9.82 0.84
N SER A 34 18.11 -11.04 0.66
CA SER A 34 17.68 -11.92 1.77
C SER A 34 18.84 -12.57 2.54
N ALA A 35 20.06 -12.57 2.00
CA ALA A 35 21.19 -13.23 2.67
C ALA A 35 21.54 -12.55 4.01
N PRO A 36 22.03 -13.31 5.01
CA PRO A 36 22.57 -12.75 6.24
C PRO A 36 23.71 -11.76 5.92
N GLY A 37 23.70 -10.56 6.51
CA GLY A 37 24.72 -9.53 6.26
C GLY A 37 24.51 -8.67 5.01
N ALA A 38 23.44 -8.89 4.24
CA ALA A 38 23.12 -8.06 3.06
C ALA A 38 22.95 -6.57 3.40
N GLU A 39 22.55 -6.23 4.63
CA GLU A 39 22.44 -4.83 5.09
C GLU A 39 23.77 -4.07 5.10
N LEU A 40 24.89 -4.78 5.21
CA LEU A 40 26.24 -4.20 5.19
C LEU A 40 26.72 -3.95 3.75
N VAL A 41 26.23 -4.75 2.80
CA VAL A 41 26.69 -4.77 1.40
C VAL A 41 25.88 -3.82 0.52
N LEU A 42 24.58 -3.69 0.79
CA LEU A 42 23.64 -2.81 0.10
C LEU A 42 24.15 -1.37 -0.10
N PRO A 43 24.67 -0.67 0.93
CA PRO A 43 25.19 0.70 0.79
C PRO A 43 26.40 0.80 -0.14
N VAL A 44 27.14 -0.30 -0.34
CA VAL A 44 28.39 -0.35 -1.11
C VAL A 44 28.13 -0.71 -2.57
N ILE A 45 27.16 -1.60 -2.83
CA ILE A 45 26.82 -2.08 -4.17
C ILE A 45 25.83 -1.14 -4.88
N ALA A 46 24.85 -0.57 -4.16
CA ALA A 46 23.81 0.26 -4.76
C ALA A 46 24.35 1.45 -5.58
N PRO A 47 25.38 2.21 -5.15
CA PRO A 47 25.93 3.30 -5.95
C PRO A 47 26.61 2.83 -7.24
N LYS A 48 27.30 1.69 -7.20
CA LYS A 48 28.06 1.16 -8.36
C LYS A 48 27.16 0.56 -9.42
N LEU A 49 26.09 -0.12 -9.00
CA LEU A 49 25.10 -0.68 -9.92
C LEU A 49 24.27 0.44 -10.59
N LEU A 50 23.95 1.51 -9.85
CA LEU A 50 23.33 2.72 -10.42
C LEU A 50 24.24 3.42 -11.45
N LEU A 51 25.53 3.55 -11.17
CA LEU A 51 26.49 4.15 -12.10
C LEU A 51 26.68 3.28 -13.35
N ALA A 52 26.69 1.95 -13.20
CA ALA A 52 26.79 1.01 -14.31
C ALA A 52 25.52 0.98 -15.18
N LEU A 53 24.33 1.06 -14.58
CA LEU A 53 23.08 1.22 -15.33
C LEU A 53 23.02 2.60 -15.99
N GLY A 54 23.25 3.68 -15.25
CA GLY A 54 23.23 5.07 -15.73
C GLY A 54 24.12 5.32 -16.94
N ASN A 55 25.33 4.73 -16.96
CA ASN A 55 26.24 4.84 -18.12
C ASN A 55 25.81 3.99 -19.33
N LYS A 56 24.96 2.97 -19.14
CA LYS A 56 24.46 2.09 -20.21
C LYS A 56 23.13 2.58 -20.80
N VAL A 57 22.30 3.31 -20.04
CA VAL A 57 21.04 3.91 -20.55
C VAL A 57 21.25 5.26 -21.24
N ARG A 58 22.35 5.98 -20.96
CA ARG A 58 22.62 7.31 -21.54
C ARG A 58 22.66 7.35 -23.08
N PRO A 59 23.11 6.32 -23.82
CA PRO A 59 23.00 6.29 -25.28
C PRO A 59 21.63 5.84 -25.80
N TRP A 60 20.80 5.18 -24.98
CA TRP A 60 19.51 4.59 -25.39
C TRP A 60 18.31 5.52 -25.12
N LEU A 61 18.37 6.31 -24.03
CA LEU A 61 17.36 7.31 -23.67
C LEU A 61 17.24 8.47 -24.68
N GLY A 62 18.22 8.66 -25.57
CA GLY A 62 18.16 9.68 -26.60
C GLY A 62 17.22 9.37 -27.77
N ARG A 63 16.67 8.14 -27.88
CA ARG A 63 15.92 7.71 -29.08
C ARG A 63 14.55 7.09 -28.84
N THR A 64 14.13 6.82 -27.61
CA THR A 64 12.80 6.24 -27.34
C THR A 64 12.09 6.99 -26.23
N ARG A 65 10.95 7.60 -26.56
CA ARG A 65 10.00 8.29 -25.67
C ARG A 65 9.22 7.33 -24.75
N LEU A 66 9.84 6.21 -24.39
CA LEU A 66 9.27 5.08 -23.67
C LEU A 66 10.18 4.80 -22.46
N GLY A 67 10.10 5.65 -21.44
CA GLY A 67 10.51 5.22 -20.10
C GLY A 67 9.52 4.13 -19.69
N SER A 68 9.96 2.88 -19.64
CA SER A 68 9.05 1.77 -19.36
C SER A 68 8.54 1.89 -17.93
N VAL A 69 7.24 1.69 -17.73
CA VAL A 69 6.57 1.66 -16.40
C VAL A 69 7.26 0.70 -15.42
N GLU A 70 8.01 -0.28 -15.93
CA GLU A 70 8.88 -1.18 -15.15
C GLU A 70 10.08 -0.46 -14.51
N ALA A 71 10.71 0.48 -15.24
CA ALA A 71 11.82 1.27 -14.74
C ALA A 71 11.37 2.26 -13.65
N ASP A 72 10.19 2.87 -13.81
CA ASP A 72 9.62 3.76 -12.80
C ASP A 72 9.23 3.01 -11.52
N GLN A 73 8.70 1.78 -11.62
CA GLN A 73 8.43 0.94 -10.45
C GLN A 73 9.70 0.46 -9.77
N ALA A 74 10.69 0.00 -10.54
CA ALA A 74 12.00 -0.37 -9.99
C ALA A 74 12.65 0.82 -9.28
N TRP A 75 12.49 2.03 -9.85
CA TRP A 75 12.95 3.28 -9.27
C TRP A 75 12.17 3.68 -8.01
N GLN A 76 10.84 3.53 -7.97
CA GLN A 76 10.04 3.78 -6.78
C GLN A 76 10.36 2.79 -5.65
N ALA A 77 10.40 1.49 -5.96
CA ALA A 77 10.83 0.45 -5.03
C ALA A 77 12.23 0.73 -4.49
N TYR A 78 13.17 1.13 -5.35
CA TYR A 78 14.52 1.54 -4.94
C TYR A 78 14.54 2.82 -4.09
N SER A 79 13.77 3.86 -4.46
CA SER A 79 13.72 5.13 -3.72
C SER A 79 13.22 4.92 -2.29
N SER A 80 12.25 4.03 -2.10
CA SER A 80 11.76 3.65 -0.77
C SER A 80 12.85 2.97 0.09
N LEU A 81 13.84 2.30 -0.51
CA LEU A 81 14.94 1.64 0.20
C LEU A 81 16.10 2.56 0.59
N SER A 82 16.03 3.84 0.24
CA SER A 82 17.08 4.83 0.58
C SER A 82 17.04 5.22 2.06
N GLU A 83 15.87 5.14 2.70
CA GLU A 83 15.69 5.42 4.12
C GLU A 83 15.99 4.19 4.99
N ARG A 84 16.73 4.38 6.09
CA ARG A 84 17.11 3.25 6.98
C ARG A 84 15.91 2.49 7.55
N PRO A 85 14.85 3.13 8.07
CA PRO A 85 13.68 2.41 8.60
C PRO A 85 12.97 1.59 7.53
N THR A 86 12.75 2.17 6.35
CA THR A 86 12.05 1.54 5.23
C THR A 86 12.86 0.37 4.66
N ARG A 87 14.18 0.52 4.53
CA ARG A 87 15.07 -0.59 4.17
C ARG A 87 15.04 -1.72 5.20
N SER A 88 15.03 -1.39 6.49
CA SER A 88 14.95 -2.39 7.56
C SER A 88 13.65 -3.18 7.48
N ALA A 89 12.51 -2.49 7.34
CA ALA A 89 11.20 -3.12 7.19
C ALA A 89 11.10 -3.99 5.93
N PHE A 90 11.64 -3.52 4.80
CA PHE A 90 11.72 -4.29 3.57
C PHE A 90 12.56 -5.56 3.74
N LEU A 91 13.78 -5.45 4.26
CA LEU A 91 14.67 -6.60 4.43
C LEU A 91 14.09 -7.61 5.43
N HIS A 92 13.45 -7.13 6.50
CA HIS A 92 12.76 -7.99 7.45
C HIS A 92 11.63 -8.77 6.78
N THR A 93 10.80 -8.08 5.99
CA THR A 93 9.70 -8.72 5.24
C THR A 93 10.25 -9.69 4.20
N LEU A 94 11.26 -9.30 3.44
CA LEU A 94 11.88 -10.14 2.41
C LEU A 94 12.45 -11.43 3.00
N ARG A 95 13.20 -11.34 4.10
CA ARG A 95 13.81 -12.50 4.78
C ARG A 95 12.80 -13.43 5.42
N SER A 96 11.55 -12.99 5.62
CA SER A 96 10.48 -13.86 6.09
C SER A 96 9.93 -14.79 5.01
N VAL A 97 10.19 -14.49 3.73
CA VAL A 97 9.60 -15.23 2.57
C VAL A 97 10.63 -15.70 1.54
N VAL A 98 11.85 -15.17 1.54
CA VAL A 98 12.93 -15.50 0.61
C VAL A 98 14.21 -15.78 1.40
N ASP A 99 14.99 -16.75 0.93
CA ASP A 99 16.35 -17.03 1.38
C ASP A 99 17.34 -17.05 0.19
N TYR A 100 18.60 -17.40 0.47
CA TYR A 100 19.63 -17.49 -0.57
C TYR A 100 19.35 -18.58 -1.63
N ARG A 101 18.49 -19.56 -1.34
CA ARG A 101 18.10 -20.65 -2.25
C ARG A 101 16.92 -20.26 -3.13
N GLY A 102 16.07 -19.33 -2.68
CA GLY A 102 14.91 -18.85 -3.44
C GLY A 102 13.75 -18.50 -2.51
N GLN A 103 12.53 -18.81 -2.91
CA GLN A 103 11.36 -18.60 -2.07
C GLN A 103 11.34 -19.63 -0.93
N ALA A 104 11.45 -19.16 0.31
CA ALA A 104 11.56 -19.99 1.51
C ALA A 104 10.21 -20.52 2.00
N VAL A 105 9.11 -19.93 1.53
CA VAL A 105 7.73 -20.33 1.88
C VAL A 105 7.04 -20.88 0.65
N SER A 106 6.39 -22.04 0.79
CA SER A 106 5.50 -22.59 -0.22
C SER A 106 4.03 -22.31 0.13
N ALA A 107 3.31 -21.78 -0.84
CA ALA A 107 1.87 -21.56 -0.82
C ALA A 107 1.12 -22.68 -1.57
N LEU A 108 1.82 -23.59 -2.26
CA LEU A 108 1.21 -24.67 -3.05
C LEU A 108 0.40 -25.64 -2.18
N SER A 109 0.91 -26.03 -1.01
CA SER A 109 0.16 -26.87 -0.07
C SER A 109 -1.12 -26.21 0.43
N ARG A 110 -1.13 -24.87 0.50
CA ARG A 110 -2.30 -24.09 0.92
C ARG A 110 -3.36 -23.98 -0.19
N LEU A 111 -2.97 -24.04 -1.47
CA LEU A 111 -3.91 -24.05 -2.59
C LEU A 111 -4.84 -25.27 -2.60
N GLN A 112 -4.42 -26.35 -1.94
CA GLN A 112 -5.16 -27.62 -1.90
C GLN A 112 -6.13 -27.72 -0.70
N VAL A 113 -6.12 -26.77 0.24
CA VAL A 113 -6.92 -26.86 1.48
C VAL A 113 -8.42 -26.88 1.21
N ARG A 114 -8.88 -26.19 0.16
CA ARG A 114 -10.25 -26.29 -0.34
C ARG A 114 -10.26 -26.34 -1.86
N SER A 115 -10.26 -27.54 -2.41
CA SER A 115 -10.32 -27.77 -3.87
C SER A 115 -11.59 -27.20 -4.51
N GLU A 116 -12.65 -27.01 -3.74
CA GLU A 116 -13.94 -26.49 -4.21
C GLU A 116 -13.97 -24.97 -4.41
N VAL A 117 -13.05 -24.19 -3.83
CA VAL A 117 -13.06 -22.72 -3.94
C VAL A 117 -12.50 -22.29 -5.30
N PRO A 118 -13.31 -21.71 -6.21
CA PRO A 118 -12.82 -21.28 -7.51
C PRO A 118 -11.57 -20.41 -7.37
N THR A 119 -10.53 -20.72 -8.15
CA THR A 119 -9.23 -20.03 -8.06
C THR A 119 -8.79 -19.50 -9.42
N LEU A 120 -8.46 -18.22 -9.46
CA LEU A 120 -7.89 -17.53 -10.60
C LEU A 120 -6.44 -17.12 -10.31
N VAL A 121 -5.55 -17.36 -11.27
CA VAL A 121 -4.17 -16.90 -11.24
C VAL A 121 -3.91 -16.02 -12.45
N ILE A 122 -3.41 -14.81 -12.21
CA ILE A 122 -3.06 -13.83 -13.24
C ILE A 122 -1.55 -13.59 -13.18
N TRP A 123 -0.88 -13.69 -14.33
CA TRP A 123 0.56 -13.51 -14.43
C TRP A 123 0.98 -12.62 -15.60
N GLY A 124 2.11 -11.95 -15.47
CA GLY A 124 2.77 -11.25 -16.59
C GLY A 124 3.78 -12.15 -17.29
N ALA A 125 3.72 -12.27 -18.62
CA ALA A 125 4.64 -13.13 -19.38
C ALA A 125 6.13 -12.74 -19.27
N ARG A 126 6.43 -11.53 -18.82
CA ARG A 126 7.79 -10.97 -18.67
C ARG A 126 8.07 -10.54 -17.23
N ASP A 127 7.47 -11.19 -16.24
CA ASP A 127 7.70 -10.88 -14.82
C ASP A 127 9.20 -11.01 -14.48
N PRO A 128 9.89 -9.91 -14.12
CA PRO A 128 11.32 -9.93 -13.87
C PRO A 128 11.66 -10.43 -12.46
N ILE A 129 10.67 -10.62 -11.59
CA ILE A 129 10.85 -10.99 -10.18
C ILE A 129 10.45 -12.45 -9.96
N ILE A 130 9.26 -12.84 -10.40
CA ILE A 130 8.73 -14.19 -10.19
C ILE A 130 8.42 -14.84 -11.54
N PRO A 131 9.19 -15.87 -11.95
CA PRO A 131 9.05 -16.46 -13.28
C PRO A 131 7.65 -16.99 -13.57
N VAL A 132 7.19 -16.79 -14.81
CA VAL A 132 5.84 -17.20 -15.28
C VAL A 132 5.65 -18.72 -15.27
N GLU A 133 6.74 -19.47 -15.27
CA GLU A 133 6.78 -20.93 -15.18
C GLU A 133 6.04 -21.45 -13.93
N HIS A 134 5.99 -20.66 -12.84
CA HIS A 134 5.24 -21.02 -11.64
C HIS A 134 3.73 -21.13 -11.88
N SER A 135 3.21 -20.51 -12.94
CA SER A 135 1.83 -20.67 -13.37
C SER A 135 1.52 -22.12 -13.79
N HIS A 136 2.49 -22.85 -14.33
CA HIS A 136 2.36 -24.28 -14.63
C HIS A 136 2.31 -25.12 -13.35
N THR A 137 3.14 -24.78 -12.36
CA THR A 137 3.12 -25.44 -11.05
C THR A 137 1.77 -25.31 -10.37
N VAL A 138 1.10 -24.16 -10.49
CA VAL A 138 -0.27 -23.99 -10.00
C VAL A 138 -1.24 -24.91 -10.73
N ARG A 139 -1.16 -24.98 -12.06
CA ARG A 139 -2.04 -25.86 -12.85
C ARG A 139 -1.87 -27.33 -12.49
N THR A 140 -0.64 -27.76 -12.21
CA THR A 140 -0.36 -29.13 -11.72
C THR A 140 -0.92 -29.36 -10.32
N ALA A 141 -0.70 -28.41 -9.39
CA ALA A 141 -1.14 -28.54 -8.00
C ALA A 141 -2.67 -28.41 -7.85
N ARG A 142 -3.31 -27.69 -8.77
CA ARG A 142 -4.74 -27.34 -8.75
C ARG A 142 -5.28 -27.24 -10.19
N PRO A 143 -5.64 -28.37 -10.83
CA PRO A 143 -6.07 -28.42 -12.22
C PRO A 143 -7.31 -27.58 -12.53
N ASP A 144 -8.21 -27.43 -11.56
CA ASP A 144 -9.45 -26.66 -11.68
C ASP A 144 -9.24 -25.13 -11.58
N SER A 145 -7.99 -24.68 -11.50
CA SER A 145 -7.67 -23.25 -11.48
C SER A 145 -7.69 -22.65 -12.88
N THR A 146 -8.25 -21.44 -13.00
CA THR A 146 -8.12 -20.63 -14.20
C THR A 146 -6.78 -19.90 -14.12
N VAL A 147 -5.96 -20.00 -15.17
CA VAL A 147 -4.66 -19.32 -15.23
C VAL A 147 -4.61 -18.46 -16.48
N THR A 148 -4.47 -17.15 -16.28
CA THR A 148 -4.42 -16.13 -17.32
C THR A 148 -3.03 -15.48 -17.33
N VAL A 149 -2.29 -15.69 -18.42
CA VAL A 149 -0.97 -15.06 -18.64
C VAL A 149 -1.13 -13.92 -19.62
N LEU A 150 -0.76 -12.71 -19.20
CA LEU A 150 -0.89 -11.48 -19.98
C LEU A 150 0.42 -11.21 -20.75
N PRO A 151 0.39 -11.21 -22.10
CA PRO A 151 1.59 -11.14 -22.92
C PRO A 151 2.25 -9.75 -22.84
N GLY A 152 3.58 -9.74 -22.82
CA GLY A 152 4.37 -8.51 -22.86
C GLY A 152 4.42 -7.72 -21.54
N LEU A 153 3.70 -8.15 -20.50
CA LEU A 153 3.66 -7.48 -19.20
C LEU A 153 4.59 -8.17 -18.18
N GLY A 154 5.22 -7.38 -17.33
CA GLY A 154 5.92 -7.84 -16.12
C GLY A 154 5.02 -7.82 -14.89
N PHE A 155 4.43 -6.66 -14.56
CA PHE A 155 3.53 -6.46 -13.42
C PHE A 155 2.12 -6.09 -13.91
N PRO A 156 1.24 -7.07 -14.15
CA PRO A 156 -0.02 -6.81 -14.84
C PRO A 156 -0.93 -5.82 -14.14
N HIS A 157 -1.00 -5.86 -12.80
CA HIS A 157 -1.86 -4.98 -12.01
C HIS A 157 -1.40 -3.52 -12.02
N VAL A 158 -0.14 -3.25 -12.36
CA VAL A 158 0.37 -1.87 -12.50
C VAL A 158 0.34 -1.42 -13.95
N GLN A 159 0.72 -2.30 -14.88
CA GLN A 159 0.86 -1.95 -16.29
C GLN A 159 -0.47 -1.97 -17.05
N ALA A 160 -1.40 -2.84 -16.66
CA ALA A 160 -2.71 -3.00 -17.30
C ALA A 160 -3.82 -3.26 -16.27
N PRO A 161 -4.05 -2.36 -15.29
CA PRO A 161 -5.03 -2.56 -14.22
C PRO A 161 -6.45 -2.82 -14.75
N ALA A 162 -6.86 -2.14 -15.83
CA ALA A 162 -8.17 -2.34 -16.44
C ALA A 162 -8.33 -3.75 -17.04
N VAL A 163 -7.27 -4.31 -17.63
CA VAL A 163 -7.28 -5.67 -18.17
C VAL A 163 -7.37 -6.68 -17.03
N VAL A 164 -6.60 -6.47 -15.96
CA VAL A 164 -6.67 -7.32 -14.75
C VAL A 164 -8.06 -7.28 -14.13
N ALA A 165 -8.67 -6.09 -14.02
CA ALA A 165 -10.04 -5.95 -13.50
C ALA A 165 -11.05 -6.72 -14.35
N SER A 166 -11.01 -6.59 -15.69
CA SER A 166 -11.89 -7.33 -16.61
C SER A 166 -11.77 -8.85 -16.42
N VAL A 167 -10.54 -9.37 -16.30
CA VAL A 167 -10.29 -10.80 -16.09
C VAL A 167 -10.85 -11.27 -14.74
N ILE A 168 -10.80 -10.43 -13.71
CA ILE A 168 -11.40 -10.72 -12.40
C ILE A 168 -12.93 -10.70 -12.49
N ASP A 169 -13.51 -9.72 -13.16
CA ASP A 169 -14.96 -9.59 -13.32
C ASP A 169 -15.55 -10.78 -14.08
N GLU A 170 -14.91 -11.18 -15.19
CA GLU A 170 -15.27 -12.38 -15.96
C GLU A 170 -15.24 -13.64 -15.09
N PHE A 171 -14.20 -13.79 -14.27
CA PHE A 171 -14.06 -14.93 -13.37
C PHE A 171 -15.12 -14.94 -12.27
N ILE A 172 -15.45 -13.78 -11.68
CA ILE A 172 -16.52 -13.65 -10.68
C ILE A 172 -17.87 -14.01 -11.29
N ALA A 173 -18.17 -13.49 -12.49
CA ALA A 173 -19.40 -13.76 -13.22
C ALA A 173 -19.55 -15.25 -13.58
N ALA A 174 -18.46 -15.92 -13.97
CA ALA A 174 -18.45 -17.35 -14.28
C ALA A 174 -18.62 -18.26 -13.05
N ASN A 175 -18.39 -17.73 -11.84
CA ASN A 175 -18.42 -18.50 -10.60
C ASN A 175 -19.35 -17.85 -9.57
N PRO A 176 -20.68 -17.79 -9.76
CA PRO A 176 -21.60 -17.12 -8.83
C PRO A 176 -21.64 -17.80 -7.45
N VAL A 177 -21.84 -17.02 -6.38
CA VAL A 177 -22.02 -17.56 -5.02
C VAL A 177 -23.43 -18.14 -4.92
N HIS A 178 -23.60 -19.30 -4.26
CA HIS A 178 -24.92 -19.77 -3.88
C HIS A 178 -25.53 -18.85 -2.80
N GLU A 179 -26.74 -18.33 -3.07
CA GLU A 179 -27.36 -17.21 -2.34
C GLU A 179 -27.59 -17.45 -0.83
N GLN A 180 -27.66 -18.70 -0.36
CA GLN A 180 -28.07 -19.01 1.01
C GLN A 180 -27.06 -18.58 2.09
N ASN A 181 -25.76 -18.50 1.78
CA ASN A 181 -24.74 -17.95 2.69
C ASN A 181 -24.50 -16.44 2.49
N SER A 182 -25.04 -15.86 1.43
CA SER A 182 -24.60 -14.56 0.92
C SER A 182 -25.14 -13.35 1.68
N VAL A 183 -26.32 -13.44 2.32
CA VAL A 183 -26.93 -12.28 2.99
C VAL A 183 -26.22 -11.96 4.30
N ALA A 184 -25.99 -12.96 5.15
CA ALA A 184 -25.29 -12.78 6.43
C ALA A 184 -23.80 -12.40 6.22
N GLU A 185 -23.14 -13.01 5.23
CA GLU A 185 -21.75 -12.67 4.90
C GLU A 185 -21.61 -11.30 4.25
N ARG A 186 -22.58 -10.85 3.43
CA ARG A 186 -22.57 -9.48 2.87
C ARG A 186 -22.64 -8.43 3.97
N THR A 187 -23.53 -8.60 4.94
CA THR A 187 -23.61 -7.67 6.08
C THR A 187 -22.31 -7.62 6.86
N LEU A 188 -21.67 -8.76 7.12
CA LEU A 188 -20.37 -8.82 7.81
C LEU A 188 -19.22 -8.15 7.01
N VAL A 189 -19.16 -8.36 5.69
CA VAL A 189 -18.13 -7.75 4.84
C VAL A 189 -18.36 -6.25 4.65
N GLU A 190 -19.62 -5.81 4.55
CA GLU A 190 -19.96 -4.38 4.54
C GLU A 190 -19.54 -3.70 5.85
N ASP A 191 -19.81 -4.34 6.99
CA ASP A 191 -19.40 -3.84 8.31
C ASP A 191 -17.86 -3.80 8.42
N LEU A 192 -17.15 -4.87 8.03
CA LEU A 192 -15.68 -4.92 7.99
C LEU A 192 -15.08 -3.87 7.04
N GLY A 193 -15.68 -3.68 5.88
CA GLY A 193 -15.27 -2.67 4.90
C GLY A 193 -15.47 -1.24 5.42
N GLY A 194 -16.58 -1.00 6.11
CA GLY A 194 -16.84 0.22 6.85
C GLY A 194 -15.75 0.49 7.89
N ASP A 195 -15.46 -0.49 8.75
CA ASP A 195 -14.42 -0.40 9.77
C ASP A 195 -13.03 -0.10 9.20
N LEU A 196 -12.65 -0.78 8.11
CA LEU A 196 -11.36 -0.55 7.45
C LEU A 196 -11.28 0.86 6.85
N ARG A 197 -12.37 1.35 6.25
CA ARG A 197 -12.44 2.72 5.71
C ARG A 197 -12.32 3.76 6.82
N ILE A 198 -12.98 3.54 7.96
CA ILE A 198 -12.90 4.39 9.14
C ILE A 198 -11.46 4.43 9.66
N ARG A 199 -10.82 3.27 9.86
CA ARG A 199 -9.42 3.20 10.32
C ARG A 199 -8.48 3.91 9.36
N HIS A 200 -8.67 3.73 8.05
CA HIS A 200 -7.86 4.41 7.03
C HIS A 200 -7.99 5.93 7.14
N GLN A 201 -9.21 6.46 7.27
CA GLN A 201 -9.44 7.90 7.43
C GLN A 201 -8.75 8.45 8.69
N ILE A 202 -8.85 7.73 9.82
CA ILE A 202 -8.17 8.13 11.06
C ILE A 202 -6.64 8.14 10.86
N HIS A 203 -6.07 7.11 10.23
CA HIS A 203 -4.63 7.06 9.96
C HIS A 203 -4.16 8.21 9.06
N VAL A 204 -4.92 8.53 8.01
CA VAL A 204 -4.62 9.68 7.13
C VAL A 204 -4.69 10.99 7.92
N ALA A 205 -5.72 11.19 8.73
CA ALA A 205 -5.87 12.38 9.57
C ALA A 205 -4.70 12.55 10.56
N VAL A 206 -4.28 11.47 11.23
CA VAL A 206 -3.09 11.48 12.09
C VAL A 206 -1.82 11.80 11.30
N GLY A 207 -1.66 11.25 10.09
CA GLY A 207 -0.54 11.58 9.20
C GLY A 207 -0.52 13.06 8.77
N LEU A 208 -1.68 13.65 8.53
CA LEU A 208 -1.81 15.09 8.27
C LEU A 208 -1.38 15.91 9.48
N LEU A 209 -1.80 15.53 10.70
CA LEU A 209 -1.37 16.21 11.93
C LEU A 209 0.14 16.13 12.13
N MET A 210 0.74 14.96 11.89
CA MET A 210 2.20 14.80 11.92
C MET A 210 2.88 15.78 10.93
N GLY A 211 2.37 15.90 9.70
CA GLY A 211 2.91 16.82 8.70
C GLY A 211 2.69 18.30 9.01
N LEU A 212 1.58 18.65 9.66
CA LEU A 212 1.25 20.01 10.09
C LEU A 212 2.08 20.46 11.30
N ARG A 213 2.30 19.57 12.27
CA ARG A 213 3.03 19.83 13.52
C ARG A 213 4.53 19.57 13.45
N GLY A 214 4.96 18.67 12.57
CA GLY A 214 6.32 18.10 12.63
C GLY A 214 6.56 17.25 13.88
N CYS A 215 5.52 16.57 14.40
CA CYS A 215 5.59 15.75 15.62
C CYS A 215 5.61 14.24 15.32
N SER A 216 5.87 13.44 16.36
CA SER A 216 5.84 11.98 16.26
C SER A 216 4.41 11.44 16.11
N GLN A 217 4.28 10.20 15.64
CA GLN A 217 2.99 9.54 15.47
C GLN A 217 2.22 9.42 16.80
N SER A 218 2.90 9.11 17.90
CA SER A 218 2.27 8.98 19.22
C SER A 218 1.70 10.31 19.71
N GLU A 219 2.43 11.41 19.49
CA GLU A 219 1.96 12.76 19.85
C GLU A 219 0.77 13.18 19.01
N ALA A 220 0.82 12.98 17.69
CA ALA A 220 -0.30 13.27 16.80
C ALA A 220 -1.53 12.42 17.12
N HIS A 221 -1.34 11.16 17.46
CA HIS A 221 -2.42 10.24 17.85
C HIS A 221 -3.06 10.66 19.18
N ASN A 222 -2.26 11.01 20.18
CA ASN A 222 -2.76 11.52 21.46
C ASN A 222 -3.53 12.84 21.29
N GLU A 223 -3.02 13.76 20.47
CA GLU A 223 -3.68 15.03 20.16
C GLU A 223 -5.03 14.79 19.45
N PHE A 224 -5.06 13.86 18.49
CA PHE A 224 -6.28 13.47 17.79
C PHE A 224 -7.32 12.86 18.75
N HIS A 225 -6.90 11.94 19.63
CA HIS A 225 -7.79 11.35 20.64
C HIS A 225 -8.31 12.37 21.65
N ALA A 226 -7.47 13.32 22.09
CA ALA A 226 -7.90 14.42 22.94
C ALA A 226 -8.95 15.28 22.25
N ALA A 227 -8.77 15.59 20.96
CA ALA A 227 -9.75 16.33 20.18
C ALA A 227 -11.08 15.58 20.04
N VAL A 228 -11.08 14.25 19.88
CA VAL A 228 -12.31 13.44 19.89
C VAL A 228 -13.03 13.56 21.23
N ALA A 229 -12.32 13.45 22.35
CA ALA A 229 -12.90 13.53 23.69
C ALA A 229 -13.45 14.93 24.02
N GLU A 230 -12.75 15.99 23.61
CA GLU A 230 -13.13 17.38 23.88
C GLU A 230 -14.31 17.86 23.01
N THR A 231 -14.43 17.34 21.79
CA THR A 231 -15.43 17.81 20.81
C THR A 231 -16.71 17.01 20.81
N GLY A 232 -16.69 15.78 21.34
CA GLY A 232 -17.81 14.85 21.31
C GLY A 232 -18.14 14.30 19.91
N LEU A 233 -17.34 14.63 18.89
CA LEU A 233 -17.47 14.07 17.55
C LEU A 233 -16.90 12.64 17.52
N SER A 234 -17.46 11.78 16.67
CA SER A 234 -16.82 10.49 16.40
C SER A 234 -15.45 10.70 15.76
N ALA A 235 -14.51 9.78 16.03
CA ALA A 235 -13.18 9.80 15.43
C ALA A 235 -13.24 9.85 13.90
N GLU A 236 -14.21 9.15 13.29
CA GLU A 236 -14.45 9.20 11.86
C GLU A 236 -14.87 10.60 11.39
N ALA A 237 -15.86 11.23 12.04
CA ALA A 237 -16.36 12.53 11.66
C ALA A 237 -15.26 13.60 11.75
N LEU A 238 -14.43 13.53 12.80
CA LEU A 238 -13.30 14.43 12.99
C LEU A 238 -12.20 14.20 11.94
N ALA A 239 -11.85 12.94 11.66
CA ALA A 239 -10.87 12.58 10.62
C ALA A 239 -11.32 13.05 9.23
N ARG A 240 -12.57 12.78 8.87
CA ARG A 240 -13.15 13.17 7.59
C ARG A 240 -13.17 14.68 7.41
N ALA A 241 -13.55 15.43 8.45
CA ALA A 241 -13.55 16.89 8.41
C ALA A 241 -12.14 17.46 8.25
N LEU A 242 -11.12 16.90 8.91
CA LEU A 242 -9.72 17.31 8.75
C LEU A 242 -9.20 17.04 7.33
N ILE A 243 -9.43 15.84 6.80
CA ILE A 243 -9.05 15.46 5.43
C ILE A 243 -9.73 16.36 4.40
N SER A 244 -11.01 16.64 4.60
CA SER A 244 -11.80 17.50 3.71
C SER A 244 -11.28 18.95 3.70
N ILE A 245 -10.92 19.51 4.86
CA ILE A 245 -10.32 20.84 4.95
C ILE A 245 -8.95 20.88 4.28
N TYR A 246 -8.14 19.82 4.44
CA TYR A 246 -6.81 19.74 3.86
C TYR A 246 -6.83 19.56 2.34
N SER A 247 -7.74 18.72 1.83
CA SER A 247 -7.89 18.43 0.39
C SER A 247 -8.69 19.48 -0.38
N GLY A 248 -9.39 20.39 0.31
CA GLY A 248 -10.25 21.40 -0.32
C GLY A 248 -11.56 20.84 -0.91
N THR A 249 -11.91 19.59 -0.59
CA THR A 249 -13.10 18.92 -1.14
C THR A 249 -14.36 19.24 -0.33
N THR A 250 -15.46 19.63 -0.98
CA THR A 250 -16.80 19.76 -0.38
C THR A 250 -17.66 18.55 -0.77
N GLU A 251 -17.89 17.62 0.15
CA GLU A 251 -18.79 16.48 -0.09
C GLU A 251 -20.28 16.85 0.11
N PRO A 252 -21.22 16.16 -0.55
CA PRO A 252 -22.65 16.52 -0.60
C PRO A 252 -23.52 16.10 0.62
N GLU A 253 -22.96 15.84 1.80
CA GLU A 253 -23.75 15.53 3.01
C GLU A 253 -24.33 16.81 3.67
N ASN A 254 -25.49 16.68 4.33
CA ASN A 254 -26.30 17.77 4.93
C ASN A 254 -25.48 18.98 5.43
N ALA A 255 -25.72 20.15 4.83
CA ALA A 255 -24.86 21.33 4.94
C ALA A 255 -24.65 21.84 6.38
N ALA A 256 -25.65 21.72 7.27
CA ALA A 256 -25.55 22.25 8.63
C ALA A 256 -24.58 21.44 9.52
N ASP A 257 -24.62 20.12 9.44
CA ASP A 257 -23.78 19.24 10.26
C ASP A 257 -22.32 19.25 9.76
N GLN A 258 -22.13 19.31 8.43
CA GLN A 258 -20.80 19.49 7.83
C GLN A 258 -20.16 20.83 8.24
N VAL A 259 -20.93 21.93 8.24
CA VAL A 259 -20.44 23.26 8.65
C VAL A 259 -20.00 23.25 10.11
N ASN A 260 -20.78 22.62 11.00
CA ASN A 260 -20.44 22.54 12.42
C ASN A 260 -19.16 21.72 12.66
N ARG A 261 -19.03 20.55 12.02
CA ARG A 261 -17.82 19.70 12.11
C ARG A 261 -16.56 20.42 11.60
N ARG A 262 -16.67 21.14 10.48
CA ARG A 262 -15.56 21.93 9.94
C ARG A 262 -15.19 23.11 10.82
N LEU A 263 -16.17 23.75 11.46
CA LEU A 263 -15.92 24.85 12.40
C LEU A 263 -15.13 24.34 13.61
N VAL A 264 -15.48 23.16 14.13
CA VAL A 264 -14.76 22.50 15.23
C VAL A 264 -13.30 22.17 14.85
N VAL A 265 -13.07 21.57 13.68
CA VAL A 265 -11.70 21.28 13.20
C VAL A 265 -10.90 22.56 12.97
N ARG A 266 -11.53 23.58 12.36
CA ARG A 266 -10.90 24.88 12.11
C ARG A 266 -10.57 25.61 13.40
N SER A 267 -11.43 25.59 14.41
CA SER A 267 -11.15 26.25 15.69
C SER A 267 -10.02 25.54 16.43
N ARG A 268 -10.01 24.20 16.45
CA ARG A 268 -8.99 23.41 17.15
C ARG A 268 -7.60 23.56 16.53
N TRP A 269 -7.48 23.47 15.21
CA TRP A 269 -6.19 23.50 14.50
C TRP A 269 -5.95 24.79 13.71
N GLN A 270 -6.67 25.87 14.02
CA GLN A 270 -6.58 27.16 13.35
C GLN A 270 -5.13 27.64 13.15
N PRO A 271 -4.25 27.58 14.17
CA PRO A 271 -2.88 28.08 14.02
C PRO A 271 -2.07 27.25 13.01
N LEU A 272 -2.29 25.93 12.97
CA LEU A 272 -1.57 25.01 12.09
C LEU A 272 -2.05 25.10 10.64
N LEU A 273 -3.37 25.18 10.46
CA LEU A 273 -4.00 25.29 9.16
C LEU A 273 -3.66 26.65 8.51
N SER A 274 -3.75 27.74 9.28
CA SER A 274 -3.40 29.09 8.82
C SER A 274 -1.91 29.21 8.41
N ALA A 275 -1.02 28.55 9.15
CA ALA A 275 0.42 28.52 8.82
C ALA A 275 0.74 27.86 7.48
N ARG A 276 -0.20 27.09 6.90
CA ARG A 276 -0.09 26.44 5.59
C ARG A 276 -0.94 27.12 4.51
N GLY A 277 -1.50 28.30 4.79
CA GLY A 277 -2.39 29.01 3.87
C GLY A 277 -3.78 28.35 3.73
N LEU A 278 -4.12 27.41 4.61
CA LEU A 278 -5.39 26.71 4.65
C LEU A 278 -6.27 27.36 5.74
N GLY A 279 -7.15 28.29 5.36
CA GLY A 279 -8.02 28.97 6.31
C GLY A 279 -8.21 30.44 5.97
N HIS A 280 -9.33 30.77 5.34
CA HIS A 280 -9.64 32.14 4.96
C HIS A 280 -10.34 32.87 6.11
N VAL A 281 -9.57 33.31 7.12
CA VAL A 281 -9.86 34.46 8.00
C VAL A 281 -8.50 35.00 8.51
N PRO A 282 -8.17 36.30 8.38
CA PRO A 282 -6.88 36.82 8.81
C PRO A 282 -6.85 36.92 10.34
N ALA A 283 -6.10 36.03 10.99
CA ALA A 283 -5.74 36.17 12.39
C ALA A 283 -4.23 36.36 12.50
N THR A 284 -3.84 37.45 13.15
CA THR A 284 -2.47 37.84 13.50
C THR A 284 -1.68 36.66 14.05
N ILE A 285 -0.56 36.34 13.38
CA ILE A 285 0.40 35.34 13.85
C ILE A 285 0.93 35.79 15.23
N PRO A 286 0.76 35.00 16.31
CA PRO A 286 1.31 35.35 17.61
C PRO A 286 2.85 35.42 17.53
N PRO A 287 3.49 36.42 18.15
CA PRO A 287 4.94 36.48 18.22
C PRO A 287 5.45 35.31 19.08
N GLY A 288 5.89 34.23 18.41
CA GLY A 288 6.35 32.99 19.05
C GLY A 288 6.34 31.76 18.14
N LEU A 289 5.52 31.75 17.07
CA LEU A 289 5.44 30.62 16.15
C LEU A 289 6.63 30.62 15.17
N ARG A 290 7.68 29.83 15.43
CA ARG A 290 8.76 29.57 14.45
C ARG A 290 8.49 28.27 13.70
N ALA A 291 8.13 28.36 12.42
CA ALA A 291 8.21 27.22 11.52
C ALA A 291 9.70 26.93 11.23
N ARG A 292 10.15 25.69 11.48
CA ARG A 292 11.48 25.22 11.04
C ARG A 292 11.31 24.26 9.88
N TYR A 293 12.14 24.44 8.86
CA TYR A 293 12.48 23.43 7.87
C TYR A 293 13.92 22.95 8.18
N GLY A 294 14.14 21.63 8.18
CA GLY A 294 15.47 21.03 8.41
C GLY A 294 16.50 21.49 7.37
N PRO A 295 17.81 21.49 7.71
CA PRO A 295 18.54 20.24 7.93
C PRO A 295 19.48 20.20 9.17
N SER A 296 19.45 21.17 10.08
CA SER A 296 20.55 21.36 11.08
C SER A 296 20.15 21.36 12.57
N ASN A 297 19.08 20.67 12.96
CA ASN A 297 18.81 20.11 14.30
C ASN A 297 19.50 20.75 15.56
N GLU A 298 18.95 21.82 16.15
CA GLU A 298 19.18 22.18 17.58
C GLU A 298 17.86 22.64 18.26
N SER A 299 17.46 21.91 19.32
CA SER A 299 16.25 22.06 20.17
C SER A 299 16.30 23.30 21.10
N VAL A 300 15.22 23.87 21.67
CA VAL A 300 14.35 23.37 22.78
C VAL A 300 13.16 24.34 23.03
N MET A 301 12.00 23.76 23.43
CA MET A 301 10.76 24.16 24.19
C MET A 301 10.31 25.64 24.32
N CYS A 302 9.02 26.00 24.42
CA CYS A 302 7.78 25.31 24.84
C CYS A 302 6.62 25.50 23.84
#